data_AF-A0A7M2SWE1-F1
#
_entry.id   AF-A0A7M2SWE1-F1
#
_cell.length_a   1.000
_cell.length_b   1.000
_cell.length_c   1.000
_cell.angle_alpha   90.00
_cell.angle_beta   90.00
_cell.angle_gamma   90.00
#
_symmetry.space_group_name_H-M   'P 1'
#
loop_
_entity.id
_entity.type
_entity.pdbx_description
1 polymer ?
#
loop_
_entity_poly.entity_id
_entity_poly.type
_entity_poly.pdbx_seq_one_letter_code
_entity_poly.pdbx_strand_id
1 'polypeptide(L)' 'MDDDWTAAAVAGGMPRPAAEFALTMFAASRNGEFNVTDPALGAAIGHPAKTVHEVLEAVVRSR' A
#
# COMPACT_ATOMS: atom_id res chain seq x y z
N MET A 1 -0.16 0.81 18.98
CA MET A 1 0.88 -0.16 18.56
C MET A 1 0.31 -1.07 17.48
N ASP A 2 1.15 -1.88 16.84
CA ASP A 2 0.75 -2.81 15.78
C ASP A 2 -0.35 -3.80 16.25
N ASP A 3 -0.33 -4.17 17.54
CA ASP A 3 -1.38 -4.97 18.19
C ASP A 3 -2.73 -4.24 18.26
N ASP A 4 -2.74 -2.95 18.62
CA ASP A 4 -3.95 -2.13 18.67
C ASP A 4 -4.56 -1.98 17.27
N TRP A 5 -3.70 -1.83 16.25
CA TRP A 5 -4.15 -1.75 14.87
C TRP A 5 -4.78 -3.08 14.41
N THR A 6 -4.15 -4.21 14.72
CA THR A 6 -4.67 -5.54 14.40
C THR A 6 -6.01 -5.80 15.09
N ALA A 7 -6.11 -5.45 16.38
CA ALA A 7 -7.35 -5.58 17.15
C ALA A 7 -8.48 -4.74 16.52
N ALA A 8 -8.20 -3.49 16.15
CA ALA A 8 -9.16 -2.62 15.49
C ALA A 8 -9.59 -3.14 14.11
N ALA A 9 -8.65 -3.64 13.30
CA ALA A 9 -8.95 -4.20 11.98
C ALA A 9 -9.85 -5.45 12.09
N VAL A 10 -9.57 -6.34 13.05
CA VAL A 10 -10.40 -7.52 13.32
C VAL A 10 -11.79 -7.14 13.82
N ALA A 11 -11.87 -6.16 14.74
CA ALA A 11 -13.15 -5.63 15.19
C ALA A 11 -13.97 -4.99 14.05
N GLY A 12 -13.29 -4.41 13.06
CA GLY A 12 -13.88 -3.89 11.82
C GLY A 12 -14.30 -4.95 10.80
N GLY A 13 -14.15 -6.24 11.10
CA GLY A 13 -14.57 -7.36 10.26
C GLY A 13 -13.49 -7.98 9.39
N MET A 14 -12.23 -7.54 9.51
CA MET A 14 -11.12 -8.18 8.81
C MET A 14 -10.80 -9.55 9.45
N PRO A 15 -10.64 -10.64 8.69
CA PRO A 15 -10.14 -11.89 9.24
C PRO A 15 -8.74 -11.71 9.84
N ARG A 16 -8.48 -12.27 11.03
CA ARG A 16 -7.19 -12.14 11.73
C ARG A 16 -5.95 -12.44 10.85
N PRO A 17 -5.92 -13.53 10.06
CA PRO A 17 -4.77 -13.79 9.19
C PRO A 17 -4.54 -12.70 8.13
N ALA A 18 -5.60 -12.05 7.65
CA ALA A 18 -5.50 -10.95 6.71
C ALA A 18 -4.96 -9.66 7.37
N ALA A 19 -5.35 -9.40 8.62
CA ALA A 19 -4.81 -8.28 9.39
C ALA A 19 -3.32 -8.47 9.69
N GLU A 20 -2.93 -9.65 10.16
CA GLU A 20 -1.53 -10.01 10.42
C GLU A 20 -0.69 -9.94 9.13
N PHE A 21 -1.23 -10.45 8.01
CA PHE A 21 -0.61 -10.30 6.70
C PHE A 21 -0.39 -8.83 6.36
N ALA A 22 -1.43 -7.99 6.37
CA ALA A 22 -1.31 -6.57 6.05
C ALA A 22 -0.29 -5.84 6.96
N LEU A 23 -0.19 -6.24 8.22
CA LEU A 23 0.81 -5.70 9.14
C LEU A 23 2.24 -6.00 8.68
N THR A 24 2.51 -7.19 8.11
CA THR A 24 3.80 -7.49 7.50
C THR A 24 4.11 -6.59 6.30
N MET A 25 3.13 -6.27 5.46
CA MET A 25 3.29 -5.31 4.36
C MET A 25 3.61 -3.91 4.87
N PHE A 26 2.95 -3.48 5.95
CA PHE A 26 3.21 -2.17 6.55
C PHE A 26 4.60 -2.10 7.15
N ALA A 27 5.06 -3.15 7.84
CA ALA A 27 6.42 -3.23 8.33
C ALA A 27 7.45 -3.14 7.19
N ALA A 28 7.27 -3.93 6.12
CA ALA A 28 8.14 -3.88 4.93
C ALA A 28 8.14 -2.48 4.26
N SER A 29 6.96 -1.85 4.15
CA SER A 29 6.84 -0.50 3.61
C SER A 29 7.59 0.54 4.44
N ARG A 30 7.46 0.49 5.77
CA ARG A 30 8.21 1.37 6.69
C ARG A 30 9.72 1.18 6.58
N ASN A 31 10.16 -0.03 6.27
CA ASN A 31 11.57 -0.37 6.07
C ASN A 31 12.09 -0.01 4.66
N GLY A 32 11.23 0.50 3.77
CA GLY A 32 11.63 0.93 2.44
C GLY A 32 11.78 -0.20 1.41
N GLU A 33 11.28 -1.41 1.71
CA GLU A 33 11.32 -2.57 0.79
C GLU A 33 10.59 -2.30 -0.54
N PHE A 34 9.72 -1.28 -0.58
CA PHE A 34 8.96 -0.87 -1.77
C PHE A 34 9.37 0.51 -2.33
N ASN A 35 10.52 1.06 -1.94
CA ASN A 35 10.95 2.40 -2.38
C ASN A 35 11.56 2.44 -3.79
N VAL A 36 11.81 1.28 -4.40
CA VAL A 36 12.47 1.17 -5.70
C VAL A 36 11.43 0.94 -6.79
N THR A 37 11.55 1.68 -7.89
CA THR A 37 10.81 1.44 -9.13
C THR A 37 11.81 1.24 -10.26
N ASP A 38 11.69 0.14 -10.99
CA ASP A 38 12.55 -0.13 -12.13
C ASP A 38 12.24 0.84 -13.28
N PRO A 39 13.24 1.51 -13.91
CA PRO A 39 13.02 2.37 -15.07
C PRO A 39 12.32 1.68 -16.25
N ALA A 40 12.44 0.36 -16.37
CA ALA A 40 11.79 -0.43 -17.40
C ALA A 40 10.29 -0.65 -17.15
N LEU A 41 9.75 -0.28 -15.97
CA LEU A 41 8.35 -0.52 -15.62
C LEU A 41 7.38 0.05 -16.66
N GLY A 42 7.63 1.29 -17.12
CA GLY A 42 6.77 1.94 -18.11
C GLY A 42 6.73 1.20 -19.45
N ALA A 43 7.86 0.61 -19.86
CA ALA A 43 7.93 -0.22 -21.05
C ALA A 43 7.16 -1.55 -20.86
N ALA A 44 7.30 -2.18 -19.69
CA ALA A 44 6.62 -3.44 -19.39
C ALA A 44 5.09 -3.32 -19.36
N ILE A 45 4.55 -2.21 -18.83
CA ILE A 45 3.11 -1.97 -18.72
C ILE A 45 2.50 -1.24 -19.94
N GLY A 46 3.32 -0.85 -20.92
CA GLY A 46 2.88 -0.20 -22.15
C GLY A 46 2.39 1.25 -21.99
N HIS A 47 2.63 1.86 -20.84
CA HIS A 47 2.30 3.27 -20.57
C HIS A 47 3.23 3.85 -19.49
N PRO A 48 3.36 5.19 -19.40
CA PRO A 48 4.14 5.81 -18.32
C PRO A 48 3.66 5.35 -16.94
N ALA A 49 4.61 5.01 -16.06
CA ALA A 49 4.32 4.72 -14.65
C ALA A 49 3.85 6.01 -13.96
N LYS A 50 2.89 5.89 -13.06
CA LYS A 50 2.39 7.00 -12.24
C LYS A 50 2.87 6.86 -10.82
N THR A 51 3.22 7.98 -10.21
CA THR A 51 3.52 8.08 -8.78
C THR A 51 2.24 7.94 -7.96
N VAL A 52 2.37 7.52 -6.70
CA VAL A 52 1.26 7.51 -5.74
C VAL A 52 0.68 8.92 -5.57
N HIS A 53 1.51 9.97 -5.62
CA HIS A 53 1.07 11.36 -5.54
C HIS A 53 0.10 11.73 -6.66
N GLU A 54 0.45 11.45 -7.92
CA GLU A 54 -0.41 11.73 -9.08
C GLU A 54 -1.74 10.99 -9.00
N VAL A 55 -1.72 9.74 -8.51
CA VAL A 55 -2.94 8.95 -8.31
C VAL A 55 -3.82 9.56 -7.22
N LEU A 56 -3.24 9.93 -6.07
CA LEU A 56 -3.98 10.54 -4.97
C LEU A 56 -4.55 11.90 -5.35
N GLU A 57 -3.80 12.72 -6.09
CA GLU A 57 -4.28 14.01 -6.58
C GLU A 57 -5.53 13.83 -7.45
N ALA A 58 -5.50 12.86 -8.37
CA ALA A 58 -6.64 12.55 -9.22
C ALA A 58 -7.86 12.07 -8.43
N VAL A 59 -7.66 11.26 -7.38
CA VAL A 59 -8.75 10.75 -6.52
C VAL A 59 -9.35 11.85 -5.65
N VAL A 60 -8.53 12.77 -5.13
CA VAL A 60 -9.03 13.89 -4.32
C VAL A 60 -9.81 14.87 -5.19
N ARG A 61 -9.38 15.11 -6.42
CA ARG A 61 -10.04 16.02 -7.37
C ARG A 61 -11.36 15.47 -7.92
N SER A 62 -11.55 14.15 -7.91
CA SER A 62 -12.78 13.50 -8.41
C SER A 62 -13.88 13.37 -7.36
N ARG A 63 -13.62 13.81 -6.12
CA ARG A 63 -14.61 13.95 -5.06
C ARG A 63 -15.21 15.36 -5.07
#